data_AF-A0A7J7QP74-F1
#
_entry.id   AF-A0A7J7QP74-F1
#
_cell.length_a   1.000
_cell.length_b   1.000
_cell.length_c   1.000
_cell.angle_alpha   90.00
_cell.angle_beta   90.00
_cell.angle_gamma   90.00
#
_symmetry.space_group_name_H-M   'P 1'
#
loop_
_entity.id
_entity.type
_entity.pdbx_description
1 polymer ?
#
loop_
_entity_poly.entity_id
_entity_poly.type
_entity_poly.pdbx_seq_one_letter_code
_entity_poly.pdbx_strand_id
1 'polypeptide(L)'
;MCVAADANISSAASPADWAGYQWQISALLGAAPATHPSYSENNTIVGIPIDLHNRKLQVFPTQGYDELFYAVRNSTAAGGPSYHMATYDVLTNSFQAIFGGWQVAVLWVINQQQTDWEQALPQETAATLAKSRDGNQDSNILKDIVQGVRRAFNRGGT
;
A
#
# COMPACT_ATOMS: atom_id res chain seq x y z
N MET A 1 8.67 0.38 7.13
CA MET A 1 8.29 -0.76 6.27
C MET A 1 6.94 -0.42 5.67
N CYS A 2 6.92 0.17 4.48
CA CYS A 2 5.68 0.47 3.75
C CYS A 2 5.31 -0.79 2.98
N VAL A 3 4.24 -1.47 3.39
CA VAL A 3 3.68 -2.59 2.60
C VAL A 3 2.42 -2.06 1.94
N ALA A 4 2.58 -1.47 0.75
CA ALA A 4 1.44 -1.20 -0.12
C ALA A 4 1.08 -2.53 -0.80
N ALA A 5 0.19 -3.31 -0.18
CA ALA A 5 -0.54 -4.32 -0.92
C ALA A 5 -1.64 -3.58 -1.68
N ASP A 6 -1.50 -3.56 -3.01
CA ASP A 6 -2.44 -3.08 -4.02
C ASP A 6 -3.76 -2.50 -3.49
N ALA A 7 -3.83 -1.18 -3.39
CA ALA A 7 -5.10 -0.48 -3.43
C ALA A 7 -4.93 0.88 -4.07
N ASN A 8 -4.99 0.84 -5.39
CA ASN A 8 -5.31 2.00 -6.20
C ASN A 8 -6.57 2.67 -5.59
N ILE A 9 -6.44 3.91 -5.09
CA ILE A 9 -7.56 4.64 -4.49
C ILE A 9 -8.74 4.77 -5.46
N SER A 10 -8.45 4.77 -6.77
CA SER A 10 -9.44 4.92 -7.83
C SER A 10 -10.29 3.67 -8.00
N SER A 11 -9.80 2.49 -7.58
CA SER A 11 -10.58 1.24 -7.60
C SER A 11 -11.29 0.95 -6.27
N ALA A 12 -10.98 1.68 -5.20
CA ALA A 12 -11.61 1.46 -3.91
C ALA A 12 -13.11 1.86 -3.95
N ALA A 13 -13.97 0.91 -3.57
CA ALA A 13 -15.42 1.12 -3.58
C ALA A 13 -15.87 2.07 -2.45
N SER A 14 -15.14 2.09 -1.34
CA SER A 14 -15.47 2.86 -0.13
C SER A 14 -14.23 3.18 0.72
N PRO A 15 -14.32 4.08 1.72
CA PRO A 15 -13.24 4.27 2.69
C PRO A 15 -12.85 2.97 3.40
N ALA A 16 -13.82 2.15 3.83
CA ALA A 16 -13.56 0.89 4.52
C ALA A 16 -12.80 -0.12 3.65
N ASP A 17 -13.11 -0.16 2.35
CA ASP A 17 -12.40 -0.99 1.36
C ASP A 17 -10.94 -0.56 1.24
N TRP A 18 -10.69 0.74 1.05
CA TRP A 18 -9.32 1.27 1.02
C TRP A 18 -8.58 1.05 2.34
N ALA A 19 -9.26 1.16 3.47
CA ALA A 19 -8.70 0.97 4.81
C ALA A 19 -8.19 -0.45 5.04
N GLY A 20 -8.84 -1.43 4.44
CA GLY A 20 -8.43 -2.82 4.53
C GLY A 20 -7.15 -3.13 3.77
N TYR A 21 -6.95 -2.52 2.61
CA TYR A 21 -5.71 -2.64 1.86
C TYR A 21 -4.58 -1.77 2.44
N GLN A 22 -4.89 -0.55 2.89
CA GLN A 22 -3.96 0.39 3.51
C GLN A 22 -3.96 0.28 5.05
N TRP A 23 -3.98 -0.95 5.55
CA TRP A 23 -4.22 -1.24 6.96
C TRP A 23 -3.24 -0.58 7.94
N GLN A 24 -1.99 -0.30 7.52
CA GLN A 24 -1.04 0.46 8.35
C GLN A 24 -1.47 1.92 8.52
N ILE A 25 -1.88 2.57 7.42
CA ILE A 25 -2.30 3.97 7.42
C ILE A 25 -3.62 4.09 8.17
N SER A 26 -4.60 3.25 7.84
CA SER A 26 -5.91 3.29 8.49
C SER A 26 -5.81 3.02 9.98
N ALA A 27 -4.91 2.13 10.44
CA ALA A 27 -4.71 1.88 11.85
C ALA A 27 -4.12 3.06 12.63
N LEU A 28 -3.38 3.98 12.01
CA LEU A 28 -2.95 5.24 12.67
C LEU A 28 -4.15 6.13 13.03
N LEU A 29 -5.26 5.97 12.32
CA LEU A 29 -6.54 6.63 12.59
C LEU A 29 -7.55 5.69 13.28
N GLY A 30 -7.15 4.44 13.59
CA GLY A 30 -8.06 3.43 14.15
C GLY A 30 -9.20 3.01 13.21
N ALA A 31 -9.02 3.18 11.90
CA ALA A 31 -10.04 3.00 10.88
C ALA A 31 -9.92 1.67 10.11
N ALA A 32 -8.97 0.79 10.46
CA ALA A 32 -8.89 -0.51 9.79
C ALA A 32 -10.17 -1.33 10.10
N PRO A 33 -10.90 -1.81 9.09
CA PRO A 33 -12.20 -2.46 9.27
C PRO A 33 -12.07 -3.78 10.03
N ALA A 34 -13.12 -4.23 10.72
CA ALA A 34 -13.06 -5.49 11.47
C ALA A 34 -12.80 -6.75 10.59
N THR A 35 -13.16 -6.67 9.31
CA THR A 35 -13.02 -7.75 8.33
C THR A 35 -12.64 -7.16 6.97
N HIS A 36 -11.75 -7.83 6.24
CA HIS A 36 -11.39 -7.42 4.88
C HIS A 36 -10.78 -8.60 4.11
N PRO A 37 -10.95 -8.70 2.78
CA PRO A 37 -10.37 -9.77 1.98
C PRO A 37 -8.83 -9.87 2.03
N SER A 38 -8.13 -8.81 2.43
CA SER A 38 -6.67 -8.80 2.58
C SER A 38 -6.17 -9.39 3.91
N TYR A 39 -7.08 -9.70 4.85
CA TYR A 39 -6.71 -10.23 6.16
C TYR A 39 -6.63 -11.76 6.13
N SER A 40 -6.01 -12.35 7.17
CA SER A 40 -6.09 -13.80 7.34
C SER A 40 -7.52 -14.25 7.64
N GLU A 41 -7.79 -15.55 7.51
CA GLU A 41 -9.10 -16.17 7.81
C GLU A 41 -9.63 -15.84 9.21
N ASN A 42 -8.74 -15.48 10.15
CA ASN A 42 -9.06 -15.09 11.52
C ASN A 42 -9.17 -13.56 11.72
N ASN A 43 -9.28 -12.77 10.65
CA ASN A 43 -9.29 -11.30 10.68
C ASN A 43 -8.10 -10.70 11.44
N THR A 44 -6.92 -11.27 11.20
CA THR A 44 -5.67 -10.75 11.78
C THR A 44 -4.80 -10.11 10.72
N ILE A 45 -4.05 -9.09 11.13
CA ILE A 45 -2.95 -8.53 10.35
C ILE A 45 -1.64 -8.89 11.04
N VAL A 46 -0.76 -9.60 10.33
CA VAL A 46 0.52 -10.09 10.88
C VAL A 46 0.30 -10.88 12.19
N GLY A 47 -0.76 -11.69 12.25
CA GLY A 47 -1.12 -12.49 13.42
C GLY A 47 -1.71 -11.70 14.60
N ILE A 48 -1.99 -10.40 14.44
CA ILE A 48 -2.58 -9.55 15.47
C ILE A 48 -4.07 -9.34 15.16
N PRO A 49 -4.99 -9.58 16.11
CA PRO A 49 -6.40 -9.24 15.95
C PRO A 49 -6.58 -7.77 15.59
N ILE A 50 -7.46 -7.48 14.64
CA ILE A 50 -7.61 -6.13 14.06
C ILE A 50 -7.94 -5.04 15.09
N ASP A 51 -8.79 -5.34 16.07
CA ASP A 51 -9.12 -4.39 17.15
C ASP A 51 -7.91 -4.08 18.04
N LEU A 52 -7.04 -5.06 18.24
CA LEU A 52 -5.77 -4.85 18.93
C LEU A 52 -4.79 -4.09 18.03
N HIS A 53 -4.79 -4.34 16.72
CA HIS A 53 -3.96 -3.63 15.76
C HIS A 53 -4.29 -2.13 15.73
N ASN A 54 -5.57 -1.77 15.58
CA ASN A 54 -6.05 -0.39 15.67
C ASN A 54 -5.64 0.26 17.00
N ARG A 55 -5.92 -0.38 18.15
CA ARG A 55 -5.54 0.17 19.46
C ARG A 55 -4.04 0.37 19.63
N LYS A 56 -3.22 -0.53 19.07
CA LYS A 56 -1.75 -0.42 19.14
C LYS A 56 -1.17 0.71 18.30
N LEU A 57 -1.86 1.15 17.25
CA LEU A 57 -1.33 2.11 16.27
C LEU A 57 -2.06 3.46 16.27
N GLN A 58 -3.29 3.53 16.75
CA GLN A 58 -4.10 4.74 16.66
C GLN A 58 -3.45 5.90 17.41
N VAL A 59 -3.14 6.96 16.67
CA VAL A 59 -2.53 8.20 17.18
C VAL A 59 -3.31 9.44 16.73
N PHE A 60 -4.24 9.28 15.78
CA PHE A 60 -5.12 10.34 15.29
C PHE A 60 -6.60 9.93 15.44
N PRO A 61 -7.53 10.90 15.48
CA PRO A 61 -8.97 10.65 15.49
C PRO A 61 -9.43 9.89 14.24
N THR A 62 -10.37 8.96 14.44
CA THR A 62 -10.92 8.13 13.35
C THR A 62 -11.62 8.93 12.26
N GLN A 63 -12.24 10.06 12.63
CA GLN A 63 -12.92 10.93 11.68
C GLN A 63 -11.98 11.44 10.58
N GLY A 64 -10.69 11.62 10.88
CA GLY A 64 -9.70 12.08 9.91
C GLY A 64 -9.42 11.09 8.77
N TYR A 65 -9.89 9.85 8.88
CA TYR A 65 -9.65 8.83 7.86
C TYR A 65 -10.50 9.05 6.62
N ASP A 66 -11.78 9.39 6.78
CA ASP A 66 -12.66 9.66 5.64
C ASP A 66 -12.17 10.89 4.88
N GLU A 67 -11.73 11.94 5.60
CA GLU A 67 -11.11 13.13 5.01
C GLU A 67 -9.86 12.78 4.18
N LEU A 68 -8.98 11.95 4.73
CA LEU A 68 -7.80 11.44 4.02
C LEU A 68 -8.19 10.66 2.76
N PHE A 69 -9.14 9.72 2.87
CA PHE A 69 -9.61 8.91 1.74
C PHE A 69 -10.13 9.80 0.61
N TYR A 70 -11.07 10.70 0.91
CA TYR A 70 -11.69 11.53 -0.12
C TYR A 70 -10.69 12.54 -0.72
N ALA A 71 -9.79 13.12 0.07
CA ALA A 71 -8.77 14.02 -0.43
C ALA A 71 -7.78 13.31 -1.38
N VAL A 72 -7.31 12.12 -1.00
CA VAL A 72 -6.44 11.31 -1.86
C VAL A 72 -7.19 10.88 -3.13
N ARG A 73 -8.45 10.44 -3.02
CA ARG A 73 -9.24 10.04 -4.18
C ARG A 73 -9.43 11.19 -5.17
N ASN A 74 -9.76 12.38 -4.66
CA ASN A 74 -10.01 13.56 -5.48
C ASN A 74 -8.72 14.08 -6.13
N SER A 75 -7.60 14.09 -5.41
CA SER A 75 -6.30 14.52 -5.97
C SER A 75 -5.83 13.59 -7.09
N THR A 76 -5.98 12.27 -6.90
CA THR A 76 -5.72 11.28 -7.96
C THR A 76 -6.64 11.46 -9.16
N ALA A 77 -7.96 11.63 -8.93
CA ALA A 77 -8.92 11.79 -10.02
C ALA A 77 -8.69 13.07 -10.85
N ALA A 78 -8.05 14.08 -10.26
CA ALA A 78 -7.64 15.30 -10.94
C ALA A 78 -6.36 15.13 -11.80
N GLY A 79 -5.77 13.94 -11.87
CA GLY A 79 -4.53 13.67 -12.63
C GLY A 79 -3.26 14.21 -11.97
N GLY A 80 -3.37 14.70 -10.73
CA GLY A 80 -2.26 15.19 -9.94
C GLY A 80 -1.65 14.13 -9.02
N PRO A 81 -0.60 14.47 -8.26
CA PRO A 81 -0.08 13.57 -7.23
C PRO A 81 -1.16 13.21 -6.21
N SER A 82 -1.16 11.95 -5.76
CA SER A 82 -2.04 11.48 -4.70
C SER A 82 -1.50 11.93 -3.34
N TYR A 83 -2.07 13.00 -2.78
CA TYR A 83 -1.63 13.51 -1.48
C TYR A 83 -2.76 14.13 -0.67
N HIS A 84 -2.51 14.29 0.62
CA HIS A 84 -3.37 15.04 1.53
C HIS A 84 -2.54 15.69 2.63
N MET A 85 -2.72 16.99 2.84
CA MET A 85 -2.12 17.70 3.98
C MET A 85 -3.23 18.11 4.94
N ALA A 86 -3.09 17.75 6.21
CA ALA A 86 -4.03 18.11 7.25
C ALA A 86 -3.34 18.27 8.61
N THR A 87 -4.03 18.95 9.52
CA THR A 87 -3.63 19.05 10.92
C THR A 87 -4.48 18.11 11.76
N TYR A 88 -3.83 17.26 12.55
CA TYR A 88 -4.51 16.28 13.41
C TYR A 88 -4.21 16.57 14.87
N ASP A 89 -5.23 16.40 15.72
CA ASP A 89 -5.02 16.25 17.16
C ASP A 89 -4.32 14.91 17.41
N VAL A 90 -3.27 14.91 18.23
CA VAL A 90 -2.57 13.68 18.63
C VAL A 90 -3.26 13.09 19.85
N LEU A 91 -3.69 11.84 19.71
CA LEU A 91 -4.25 11.04 20.80
C LEU A 91 -3.13 10.40 21.62
N THR A 92 -3.35 10.25 22.93
CA THR A 92 -2.45 9.46 23.78
C THR A 92 -2.53 8.00 23.37
N ASN A 93 -1.38 7.39 23.08
CA ASN A 93 -1.26 5.96 22.80
C ASN A 93 -0.12 5.36 23.64
N SER A 94 -0.49 4.60 24.67
CA SER A 94 0.47 3.97 25.59
C SER A 94 1.25 2.83 24.96
N PHE A 95 0.75 2.16 23.92
CA PHE A 95 1.49 1.13 23.19
C PHE A 95 2.69 1.70 22.41
N GLN A 96 2.64 2.99 22.06
CA GLN A 96 3.69 3.70 21.32
C GLN A 96 4.45 4.71 22.18
N ALA A 97 4.14 4.79 23.48
CA ALA A 97 4.65 5.83 24.39
C ALA A 97 4.42 7.27 23.88
N ILE A 98 3.28 7.50 23.21
CA ILE A 98 2.89 8.81 22.69
C ILE A 98 1.92 9.45 23.70
N PHE A 99 2.27 10.64 24.18
CA PHE A 99 1.38 11.49 24.97
C PHE A 99 0.62 12.42 24.02
N GLY A 100 -0.70 12.47 24.11
CA GLY A 100 -1.53 13.32 23.26
C GLY A 100 -1.71 14.75 23.79
N GLY A 101 -2.66 15.48 23.20
CA GLY A 101 -3.03 16.84 23.62
C GLY A 101 -2.33 17.98 22.87
N TRP A 102 -1.74 17.68 21.72
CA TRP A 102 -1.09 18.63 20.82
C TRP A 102 -1.47 18.31 19.38
N GLN A 103 -1.13 19.22 18.46
CA GLN A 103 -1.47 19.11 17.06
C GLN A 103 -0.24 18.93 16.17
N VAL A 104 -0.41 18.17 15.08
CA VAL A 104 0.62 18.00 14.05
C VAL A 104 0.07 18.29 12.67
N ALA A 105 0.85 18.97 11.84
CA ALA A 105 0.63 18.97 10.41
C ALA A 105 1.25 17.69 9.80
N VAL A 106 0.47 16.93 9.05
CA VAL A 106 0.88 15.70 8.38
C VAL A 106 0.64 15.85 6.89
N LEU A 107 1.67 15.54 6.09
CA LEU A 107 1.55 15.37 4.64
C LEU A 107 1.55 13.87 4.33
N TRP A 108 0.41 13.37 3.91
CA TRP A 108 0.26 12.03 3.35
C TRP A 108 0.61 12.08 1.87
N VAL A 109 1.59 11.27 1.46
CA VAL A 109 1.94 11.07 0.04
C VAL A 109 1.73 9.60 -0.26
N ILE A 110 0.80 9.31 -1.18
CA ILE A 110 0.44 7.95 -1.54
C ILE A 110 1.17 7.57 -2.82
N ASN A 111 1.97 6.51 -2.76
CA ASN A 111 2.62 5.98 -3.95
C ASN A 111 1.58 5.25 -4.80
N GLN A 112 1.16 5.86 -5.89
CA GLN A 112 0.18 5.31 -6.81
C GLN A 112 0.59 5.60 -8.26
N GLN A 113 0.24 4.68 -9.16
CA GLN A 113 0.32 4.90 -10.59
C GLN A 113 -0.47 6.14 -11.01
N GLN A 114 0.18 7.01 -11.79
CA GLN A 114 -0.41 8.21 -12.37
C GLN A 114 -0.44 8.08 -13.89
N THR A 115 -1.58 7.68 -14.44
CA THR A 115 -1.69 7.37 -15.88
C THR A 115 -1.36 8.58 -16.75
N ASP A 116 -1.85 9.77 -16.39
CA ASP A 116 -1.62 11.00 -17.17
C ASP A 116 -0.14 11.38 -17.20
N TRP A 117 0.54 11.26 -16.06
CA TRP A 117 1.99 11.47 -15.97
C TRP A 117 2.76 10.43 -16.80
N GLU A 118 2.33 9.17 -16.77
CA GLU A 118 2.98 8.10 -17.53
C GLU A 118 2.80 8.25 -19.04
N GLN A 119 1.65 8.76 -19.48
CA GLN A 119 1.40 9.10 -20.89
C GLN A 119 2.28 10.25 -21.38
N ALA A 120 2.72 11.13 -20.48
CA ALA A 120 3.62 12.23 -20.79
C ALA A 120 5.11 11.83 -20.81
N LEU A 121 5.44 10.57 -20.49
CA LEU A 121 6.83 10.10 -20.48
C LEU A 121 7.42 10.03 -21.89
N PRO A 122 8.73 10.31 -22.05
CA PRO A 122 9.44 10.01 -23.29
C PRO A 122 9.30 8.52 -23.66
N GLN A 123 9.23 8.22 -24.96
CA GLN A 123 8.97 6.87 -25.47
C GLN A 123 9.92 5.81 -24.88
N GLU A 124 11.21 6.12 -24.76
CA GLU A 124 12.21 5.21 -24.18
C GLU A 124 11.94 4.91 -22.69
N THR A 125 11.50 5.93 -21.93
CA THR A 125 11.15 5.81 -20.52
C THR A 125 9.85 5.00 -20.36
N ALA A 126 8.83 5.28 -21.19
CA ALA A 126 7.59 4.51 -21.20
C ALA A 126 7.83 3.03 -21.54
N ALA A 127 8.70 2.74 -22.51
CA ALA A 127 9.08 1.37 -22.87
C ALA A 127 9.83 0.66 -21.73
N THR A 128 10.69 1.37 -21.01
CA THR A 128 11.40 0.84 -19.84
C THR A 128 10.42 0.54 -18.69
N LEU A 129 9.50 1.46 -18.43
CA LEU A 129 8.45 1.31 -17.42
C LEU A 129 7.54 0.12 -17.74
N ALA A 130 7.13 -0.06 -19.00
CA ALA A 130 6.35 -1.20 -19.46
C ALA A 130 7.09 -2.53 -19.23
N LYS A 131 8.38 -2.61 -19.63
CA LYS A 131 9.20 -3.82 -19.39
C LYS A 131 9.34 -4.16 -17.91
N SER A 132 9.51 -3.15 -17.05
CA SER A 132 9.60 -3.36 -15.60
C SER A 132 8.30 -3.92 -15.00
N ARG A 133 7.14 -3.59 -15.57
CA ARG A 133 5.83 -4.11 -15.16
C ARG A 133 5.60 -5.54 -15.64
N ASP A 134 6.12 -5.85 -16.82
CA ASP A 134 6.13 -7.19 -17.38
C ASP A 134 7.17 -8.12 -16.72
N GLY A 135 7.66 -7.78 -15.51
CA GLY A 135 8.70 -8.44 -14.71
C GLY A 135 8.48 -9.93 -14.36
N ASN A 136 7.66 -10.64 -15.13
CA ASN A 136 7.52 -12.08 -15.17
C ASN A 136 8.45 -12.76 -16.21
N GLN A 137 9.20 -12.04 -17.06
CA GLN A 137 10.07 -12.69 -18.06
C GLN A 137 11.51 -12.99 -17.60
N ASP A 138 12.14 -12.13 -16.78
CA ASP A 138 13.56 -12.34 -16.41
C ASP A 138 13.78 -13.54 -15.48
N SER A 139 12.78 -13.89 -14.65
CA SER A 139 12.86 -15.09 -13.79
C SER A 139 12.71 -16.40 -14.57
N ASN A 140 12.03 -16.38 -15.71
CA ASN A 140 11.80 -17.56 -16.55
C ASN A 140 13.03 -17.88 -17.42
N ILE A 141 13.72 -16.85 -17.92
CA ILE A 141 14.97 -17.02 -18.68
C ILE A 141 16.05 -17.70 -17.82
N LEU A 142 16.21 -17.24 -16.57
CA LEU A 142 17.18 -17.86 -15.64
C LEU A 142 16.79 -19.29 -15.25
N LYS A 143 15.49 -19.59 -15.08
CA LYS A 143 15.00 -20.96 -14.81
C LYS A 143 15.24 -21.88 -16.01
N ASP A 144 15.00 -21.40 -17.23
CA ASP A 144 15.18 -22.18 -18.46
C ASP A 144 16.66 -22.47 -18.75
N ILE A 145 17.55 -21.51 -18.51
CA ILE A 145 19.01 -21.72 -18.59
C ILE A 145 19.47 -22.76 -17.56
N VAL A 146 19.02 -22.64 -16.30
CA VAL A 146 19.39 -23.59 -15.23
C VAL A 146 18.84 -25.00 -15.52
N GLN A 147 17.63 -25.11 -16.05
CA GLN A 147 17.07 -26.40 -16.47
C GLN A 147 17.79 -26.99 -17.69
N GLY A 148 18.16 -26.15 -18.66
CA GLY A 148 18.94 -26.55 -19.83
C GLY A 148 20.31 -27.12 -19.44
N VAL A 149 21.01 -26.43 -18.54
CA VAL A 149 22.31 -26.87 -18.00
C VAL A 149 22.16 -28.19 -17.23
N ARG A 150 21.17 -28.34 -16.35
CA ARG A 150 20.92 -29.61 -15.63
C ARG A 150 20.64 -30.79 -16.56
N ARG A 151 19.89 -30.57 -17.66
CA ARG A 151 19.60 -31.63 -18.65
C ARG A 151 20.84 -32.02 -19.46
N ALA A 152 21.74 -31.07 -19.74
CA ALA A 152 22.99 -31.34 -20.44
C ALA A 152 23.96 -32.17 -19.57
N PHE A 153 24.08 -31.84 -18.27
CA PHE A 153 24.93 -32.60 -17.34
C PHE A 153 24.43 -34.02 -17.07
N ASN A 154 23.12 -34.25 -17.01
CA ASN A 154 22.54 -35.58 -16.76
C ASN A 154 22.57 -36.53 -17.97
N ARG A 155 22.92 -36.04 -19.17
CA ARG A 155 23.02 -36.87 -20.39
C ARG A 155 24.44 -37.29 -20.76
N GLY A 156 25.46 -36.83 -20.02
CA GLY A 156 26.87 -37.14 -20.29
C GLY A 156 27.47 -38.26 -19.43
N GLY A 157 26.64 -39.00 -18.67
CA GLY A 157 27.08 -40.08 -17.78
C GLY A 157 26.64 -41.46 -18.27
N THR A 158 27.25 -41.95 -19.34
CA THR A 158 27.30 -43.36 -19.72
C THR A 158 28.65 -43.66 -20.36
#